data_AF-A0A820ZQH9-F1
#
_entry.id   AF-A0A820ZQH9-F1
#
_cell.length_a   1.000
_cell.length_b   1.000
_cell.length_c   1.000
_cell.angle_alpha   90.00
_cell.angle_beta   90.00
_cell.angle_gamma   90.00
#
_symmetry.space_group_name_H-M   'P 1'
#
loop_
_entity.id
_entity.type
_entity.pdbx_description
1 polymer ?
#
loop_
_entity_poly.entity_id
_entity_poly.type
_entity_poly.pdbx_seq_one_letter_code
_entity_poly.pdbx_strand_id
1 'polypeptide(L)'
;MKAEALGISLTPNVEGKLEDEFFFEFSTTTPTVLEFLPTGEVSTLKPTFFLLFDQKIDKSEIFKHLCVVSGNEHKMSTKKLKLVDETTAKSEFKLFINEKEENHEPYIAFTFKDDLLKATQYTIQVPTGCPSAEGPLMTT
;
A
#
# COMPACT_ATOMS: atom_id res chain seq x y z
N MET A 1 23.01 13.87 -3.32
CA MET A 1 23.27 12.49 -2.86
C MET A 1 23.23 11.61 -4.09
N LYS A 2 24.36 11.03 -4.48
CA LYS A 2 24.47 10.12 -5.64
C LYS A 2 24.16 8.71 -5.12
N ALA A 3 23.17 8.03 -5.69
CA ALA A 3 22.95 6.62 -5.42
C ALA A 3 23.85 5.81 -6.36
N GLU A 4 24.72 4.98 -5.79
CA GLU A 4 25.52 4.00 -6.52
C GLU A 4 24.62 2.85 -6.96
N ALA A 5 24.61 2.57 -8.26
CA ALA A 5 23.88 1.43 -8.83
C ALA A 5 24.72 0.15 -8.65
N LEU A 6 24.23 -0.79 -7.85
CA LEU A 6 24.72 -2.16 -7.80
C LEU A 6 24.27 -2.88 -9.08
N GLY A 7 25.18 -3.01 -10.04
CA GLY A 7 24.93 -3.75 -11.29
C GLY A 7 24.79 -5.24 -11.04
N ILE A 8 23.61 -5.79 -11.35
CA ILE A 8 23.37 -7.23 -11.42
C ILE A 8 23.65 -7.67 -12.85
N SER A 9 24.68 -8.49 -13.05
CA SER A 9 25.01 -9.10 -14.34
C SER A 9 24.09 -10.30 -14.60
N LEU A 10 23.12 -10.13 -15.49
CA LEU A 10 22.34 -11.25 -16.05
C LEU A 10 22.95 -11.65 -17.39
N THR A 11 23.39 -12.90 -17.53
CA THR A 11 23.82 -13.46 -18.82
C THR A 11 22.61 -14.08 -19.54
N PRO A 12 22.08 -13.48 -20.62
CA PRO A 12 21.10 -14.15 -21.46
C PRO A 12 21.81 -15.16 -22.35
N ASN A 13 21.38 -16.43 -22.28
CA ASN A 13 21.83 -17.47 -23.20
C ASN A 13 20.99 -17.37 -24.49
N VAL A 14 21.37 -16.45 -25.36
CA VAL A 14 20.77 -16.27 -26.69
C VAL A 14 21.93 -16.21 -27.69
N GLU A 15 21.90 -17.06 -28.72
CA GLU A 15 22.89 -17.09 -29.82
C GLU A 15 22.74 -15.84 -30.71
N GLY A 16 23.05 -14.68 -30.16
CA GLY A 16 23.07 -13.39 -30.84
C GLY A 16 24.04 -12.48 -30.10
N LYS A 17 25.13 -12.09 -30.76
CA LYS A 17 26.11 -11.15 -30.22
C LYS A 17 25.41 -9.80 -30.02
N LEU A 18 25.28 -9.34 -28.77
CA LEU A 18 24.90 -7.95 -28.47
C LEU A 18 26.04 -7.05 -28.94
N GLU A 19 25.81 -6.26 -29.99
CA GLU A 19 26.82 -5.35 -30.54
C GLU A 19 26.93 -4.02 -29.78
N ASP A 20 25.93 -3.68 -28.95
CA ASP A 20 25.89 -2.43 -28.17
C ASP A 20 25.47 -2.67 -26.70
N GLU A 21 25.93 -1.79 -25.80
CA GLU A 21 25.48 -1.75 -24.40
C GLU A 21 24.00 -1.33 -24.35
N PHE A 22 23.14 -2.24 -23.88
CA PHE A 22 21.71 -1.97 -23.71
C PHE A 22 21.43 -1.43 -22.31
N PHE A 23 20.97 -0.19 -22.23
CA PHE A 23 20.50 0.44 -20.99
C PHE A 23 18.98 0.58 -21.02
N PHE A 24 18.30 0.18 -19.94
CA PHE A 24 16.90 0.50 -19.74
C PHE A 24 16.71 1.21 -18.40
N GLU A 25 15.86 2.22 -18.40
CA GLU A 25 15.39 2.94 -17.22
C GLU A 25 13.90 2.69 -17.08
N PHE A 26 13.44 2.41 -15.86
CA PHE A 26 12.03 2.36 -15.55
C PHE A 26 11.79 3.12 -14.25
N SER A 27 10.64 3.78 -14.17
CA SER A 27 10.18 4.47 -12.97
C SER A 27 8.75 4.03 -12.71
N THR A 28 8.45 3.66 -11.48
CA THR A 28 7.08 3.38 -11.05
C THR A 28 6.48 4.65 -10.44
N THR A 29 5.24 4.97 -10.81
CA THR A 29 4.51 6.04 -10.15
C THR A 29 4.15 5.63 -8.72
N THR A 30 4.06 6.60 -7.81
CA THR A 30 3.59 6.37 -6.44
C THR A 30 2.09 6.01 -6.47
N PRO A 31 1.61 5.04 -5.67
CA PRO A 31 0.19 4.72 -5.58
C PRO A 31 -0.65 5.93 -5.13
N THR A 32 -1.83 6.08 -5.71
CA THR A 32 -2.84 7.07 -5.31
C THR A 32 -3.96 6.37 -4.55
N VAL A 33 -4.43 6.95 -3.45
CA VAL A 33 -5.63 6.46 -2.74
C VAL A 33 -6.87 6.88 -3.53
N LEU A 34 -7.66 5.92 -3.99
CA LEU A 34 -8.93 6.11 -4.69
C LEU A 34 -10.11 6.20 -3.72
N GLU A 35 -10.14 5.31 -2.73
CA GLU A 35 -11.21 5.25 -1.73
C GLU A 35 -10.62 5.12 -0.33
N PHE A 36 -11.27 5.74 0.64
CA PHE A 36 -10.94 5.62 2.05
C PHE A 36 -12.22 5.41 2.86
N LEU A 37 -12.24 4.39 3.69
CA LEU A 37 -13.37 4.07 4.57
C LEU A 37 -12.89 3.78 6.00
N PRO A 38 -13.75 3.99 7.00
CA PRO A 38 -14.99 4.76 6.92
C PRO A 38 -14.71 6.26 6.70
N THR A 39 -15.63 6.97 6.05
CA THR A 39 -15.61 8.44 5.94
C THR A 39 -16.52 9.07 6.99
N GLY A 40 -16.14 10.23 7.53
CA GLY A 40 -17.00 11.01 8.41
C GLY A 40 -17.03 10.49 9.85
N GLU A 41 -18.20 10.56 10.48
CA GLU A 41 -18.39 10.14 11.87
C GLU A 41 -18.51 8.61 12.00
N VAL A 42 -17.81 8.06 12.99
CA VAL A 42 -17.75 6.62 13.25
C VAL A 42 -18.28 6.35 14.65
N SER A 43 -19.28 5.48 14.77
CA SER A 43 -19.95 5.17 16.05
C SER A 43 -19.27 4.08 16.87
N THR A 44 -18.35 3.31 16.28
CA THR A 44 -17.58 2.26 16.94
C THR A 44 -16.21 2.76 17.39
N LEU A 45 -15.75 2.26 18.54
CA LEU A 45 -14.38 2.53 19.03
C LEU A 45 -13.33 1.65 18.37
N LYS A 46 -13.76 0.65 17.60
CA LYS A 46 -12.85 -0.27 16.91
C LYS A 46 -13.20 -0.39 15.43
N PRO A 47 -13.13 0.71 14.67
CA PRO A 47 -13.41 0.66 13.25
C PRO A 47 -12.36 -0.14 12.49
N THR A 48 -12.80 -0.82 11.45
CA THR A 48 -11.93 -1.29 10.37
C THR A 48 -11.79 -0.17 9.35
N PHE A 49 -10.55 0.23 9.06
CA PHE A 49 -10.22 1.16 7.99
C PHE A 49 -9.87 0.39 6.73
N PHE A 50 -10.21 0.97 5.58
CA PHE A 50 -9.94 0.43 4.26
C PHE A 50 -9.46 1.54 3.34
N LEU A 51 -8.36 1.30 2.64
CA LEU A 51 -7.86 2.18 1.58
C LEU A 51 -7.78 1.37 0.28
N LEU A 52 -8.38 1.88 -0.78
CA LEU A 52 -8.22 1.38 -2.14
C LEU A 52 -7.21 2.26 -2.88
N PHE A 53 -6.38 1.65 -3.71
CA PHE A 53 -5.36 2.28 -4.53
C PHE A 53 -5.65 2.07 -6.02
N ASP A 54 -5.04 2.92 -6.86
CA ASP A 54 -5.09 2.85 -8.32
C ASP A 54 -4.17 1.78 -8.93
N GLN A 55 -3.29 1.17 -8.14
CA GLN A 55 -2.28 0.22 -8.57
C GLN A 55 -2.01 -0.87 -7.53
N LYS A 56 -1.28 -1.92 -7.91
CA LYS A 56 -0.84 -2.94 -6.95
C LYS A 56 0.03 -2.36 -5.85
N ILE A 57 -0.19 -2.83 -4.62
CA ILE A 57 0.58 -2.42 -3.44
C ILE A 57 1.14 -3.61 -2.69
N ASP A 58 2.25 -3.39 -1.96
CA ASP A 58 2.66 -4.27 -0.87
C ASP A 58 2.01 -3.77 0.42
N LYS A 59 0.99 -4.51 0.90
CA LYS A 59 0.24 -4.17 2.12
C LYS A 59 1.15 -3.97 3.33
N SER A 60 2.22 -4.76 3.45
CA SER A 60 3.14 -4.69 4.58
C SER A 60 4.00 -3.44 4.53
N GLU A 61 4.43 -3.02 3.34
CA GLU A 61 5.16 -1.77 3.16
C GLU A 61 4.25 -0.55 3.38
N ILE A 62 3.07 -0.51 2.76
CA ILE A 62 2.09 0.57 2.98
C ILE A 62 1.77 0.71 4.47
N PHE A 63 1.56 -0.41 5.17
CA PHE A 63 1.26 -0.42 6.60
C PHE A 63 2.35 0.23 7.47
N LYS A 64 3.63 0.07 7.10
CA LYS A 64 4.76 0.71 7.81
C LYS A 64 4.74 2.23 7.67
N HIS A 65 4.17 2.74 6.58
CA HIS A 65 4.12 4.17 6.27
C HIS A 65 2.88 4.86 6.82
N LEU A 66 1.83 4.12 7.20
CA LEU A 66 0.61 4.70 7.77
C LEU A 66 0.92 5.54 9.02
N CYS A 67 0.46 6.79 9.03
CA CYS A 67 0.50 7.64 10.21
C CYS A 67 -0.91 7.95 10.67
N VAL A 68 -1.13 7.87 11.98
CA VAL A 68 -2.41 8.26 12.59
C VAL A 68 -2.14 9.39 13.56
N VAL A 69 -2.89 10.47 13.44
CA VAL A 69 -2.83 11.63 14.31
C VAL A 69 -4.16 11.76 15.03
N SER A 70 -4.16 11.83 16.37
CA SER A 70 -5.37 12.17 17.13
C SER A 70 -5.58 13.69 17.18
N GLY A 71 -6.80 14.14 17.47
CA GLY A 71 -7.20 15.56 17.43
C GLY A 71 -6.40 16.51 18.35
N ASN A 72 -5.58 15.99 19.26
CA ASN A 72 -4.58 16.73 20.04
C ASN A 72 -3.19 16.76 19.39
N GLU A 73 -3.11 16.51 18.08
CA GLU A 73 -1.91 16.45 17.25
C GLU A 73 -0.88 15.37 17.68
N HIS A 74 -1.29 14.44 18.56
CA HIS A 74 -0.42 13.35 18.98
C HIS A 74 -0.34 12.27 17.89
N LYS A 75 0.89 12.03 17.39
CA LYS A 75 1.17 10.91 16.47
C LYS A 75 1.08 9.59 17.22
N MET A 76 0.18 8.74 16.78
CA MET A 76 0.04 7.38 17.29
C MET A 76 1.11 6.47 16.67
N SER A 77 1.67 5.59 17.50
CA SER A 77 2.63 4.59 17.01
C SER A 77 1.93 3.56 16.12
N THR A 78 2.54 3.24 14.97
CA THR A 78 2.10 2.15 14.08
C THR A 78 2.00 0.80 14.79
N LYS A 79 2.72 0.61 15.91
CA LYS A 79 2.60 -0.58 16.78
C LYS A 79 1.21 -0.77 17.37
N LYS A 80 0.39 0.28 17.45
CA LYS A 80 -1.01 0.23 17.90
C LYS A 80 -1.98 -0.20 16.81
N LEU A 81 -1.53 -0.25 15.55
CA LEU A 81 -2.32 -0.72 14.42
C LEU A 81 -2.14 -2.23 14.25
N LYS A 82 -3.11 -2.85 13.56
CA LYS A 82 -3.08 -4.25 13.16
C LYS A 82 -3.71 -4.37 11.77
N LEU A 83 -3.09 -5.13 10.87
CA LEU A 83 -3.74 -5.54 9.62
C LEU A 83 -4.97 -6.42 9.91
N VAL A 84 -6.03 -6.19 9.15
CA VAL A 84 -7.20 -7.08 9.12
C VAL A 84 -6.90 -8.22 8.16
N ASP A 85 -7.38 -9.42 8.47
CA ASP A 85 -7.19 -10.58 7.59
C ASP A 85 -8.03 -10.45 6.31
N GLU A 86 -7.56 -11.09 5.24
CA GLU A 86 -8.19 -10.99 3.92
C GLU A 86 -9.64 -11.46 3.91
N THR A 87 -9.98 -12.49 4.67
CA THR A 87 -11.35 -13.04 4.71
C THR A 87 -12.30 -12.01 5.30
N THR A 88 -11.94 -11.39 6.43
CA THR A 88 -12.73 -10.32 7.04
C THR A 88 -12.79 -9.08 6.14
N ALA A 89 -11.65 -8.66 5.57
CA ALA A 89 -11.61 -7.50 4.67
C ALA A 89 -12.52 -7.69 3.44
N LYS A 90 -12.44 -8.85 2.78
CA LYS A 90 -13.30 -9.21 1.63
C LYS A 90 -14.78 -9.25 2.02
N SER A 91 -15.09 -9.77 3.21
CA SER A 91 -16.47 -9.80 3.70
C SER A 91 -17.04 -8.39 3.96
N GLU A 92 -16.27 -7.53 4.62
CA GLU A 92 -16.70 -6.17 5.01
C GLU A 92 -16.75 -5.20 3.81
N PHE A 93 -15.77 -5.28 2.91
CA PHE A 93 -15.59 -4.33 1.80
C PHE A 93 -15.85 -4.94 0.42
N LYS A 94 -16.65 -6.01 0.34
CA LYS A 94 -17.00 -6.72 -0.92
C LYS A 94 -17.47 -5.83 -2.07
N LEU A 95 -18.07 -4.67 -1.76
CA LEU A 95 -18.55 -3.72 -2.78
C LEU A 95 -17.41 -2.97 -3.48
N PHE A 96 -16.24 -2.88 -2.85
CA PHE A 96 -15.06 -2.18 -3.35
C PHE A 96 -13.98 -3.15 -3.85
N ILE A 97 -14.04 -4.42 -3.42
CA ILE A 97 -13.08 -5.44 -3.81
C ILE A 97 -13.60 -6.20 -5.03
N ASN A 98 -12.88 -6.13 -6.14
CA ASN A 98 -13.19 -6.89 -7.34
C ASN A 98 -12.58 -8.30 -7.26
N GLU A 99 -13.38 -9.30 -6.87
CA GLU A 99 -12.94 -10.70 -6.73
C GLU A 99 -12.45 -11.34 -8.04
N LYS A 100 -12.74 -10.73 -9.21
CA LYS A 100 -12.33 -11.28 -10.52
C LYS A 100 -10.85 -11.07 -10.84
N GLU A 101 -10.16 -10.20 -10.09
CA GLU A 101 -8.74 -9.95 -10.31
C GLU A 101 -7.92 -10.79 -9.33
N GLU A 102 -7.74 -12.06 -9.68
CA GLU A 102 -7.13 -13.11 -8.84
C GLU A 102 -5.68 -12.80 -8.37
N ASN A 103 -5.09 -11.69 -8.80
CA ASN A 103 -3.74 -11.22 -8.41
C ASN A 103 -3.62 -9.69 -8.30
N HIS A 104 -4.74 -8.99 -8.09
CA HIS A 104 -4.78 -7.54 -7.94
C HIS A 104 -5.50 -7.21 -6.63
N GLU A 105 -4.72 -7.04 -5.55
CA GLU A 105 -5.25 -6.56 -4.27
C GLU A 105 -4.73 -5.14 -4.03
N PRO A 106 -5.27 -4.13 -4.73
CA PRO A 106 -4.83 -2.74 -4.61
C PRO A 106 -5.45 -2.11 -3.35
N TYR A 107 -5.49 -2.81 -2.22
CA TYR A 107 -6.11 -2.29 -1.01
C TYR A 107 -5.36 -2.71 0.25
N ILE A 108 -5.56 -1.96 1.32
CA ILE A 108 -5.14 -2.34 2.67
C ILE A 108 -6.29 -2.14 3.64
N ALA A 109 -6.50 -3.12 4.51
CA ALA A 109 -7.45 -3.02 5.61
C ALA A 109 -6.71 -3.15 6.95
N PHE A 110 -7.00 -2.25 7.88
CA PHE A 110 -6.37 -2.26 9.20
C PHE A 110 -7.31 -1.74 10.29
N THR A 111 -7.00 -2.07 11.54
CA THR A 111 -7.72 -1.60 12.72
C THR A 111 -6.74 -1.29 13.85
N PHE A 112 -7.26 -0.80 14.98
CA PHE A 112 -6.48 -0.57 16.19
C PHE A 112 -6.50 -1.83 17.08
N LYS A 113 -5.37 -2.12 17.73
CA LYS A 113 -5.26 -3.22 18.69
C LYS A 113 -6.16 -2.97 19.91
N ASP A 114 -6.12 -1.74 20.40
CA ASP A 114 -6.93 -1.24 21.51
C ASP A 114 -8.06 -0.34 20.98
N ASP A 115 -9.08 -0.13 21.80
CA ASP A 115 -10.20 0.74 21.46
C ASP A 115 -9.74 2.19 21.36
N LEU A 116 -10.30 2.91 20.38
CA LEU A 116 -10.13 4.34 20.22
C LEU A 116 -10.81 5.11 21.35
N LEU A 117 -10.37 6.35 21.54
CA LEU A 117 -11.00 7.26 22.49
C LEU A 117 -12.35 7.73 21.96
N LYS A 118 -13.33 7.80 22.87
CA LYS A 118 -14.65 8.37 22.58
C LYS A 118 -14.52 9.83 22.18
N ALA A 119 -15.42 10.28 21.30
CA ALA A 119 -15.54 11.69 20.88
C ALA A 119 -14.20 12.33 20.48
N THR A 120 -13.32 11.56 19.84
CA THR A 120 -11.98 11.99 19.45
C THR A 120 -11.84 11.93 17.94
N GLN A 121 -11.37 13.03 17.34
CA GLN A 121 -11.04 13.07 15.93
C GLN A 121 -9.73 12.32 15.67
N TYR A 122 -9.69 11.54 14.60
CA TYR A 122 -8.47 10.89 14.12
C TYR A 122 -8.27 11.22 12.65
N THR A 123 -7.03 11.48 12.27
CA THR A 123 -6.61 11.71 10.90
C THR A 123 -5.67 10.58 10.49
N ILE A 124 -6.07 9.83 9.47
CA ILE A 124 -5.21 8.84 8.83
C ILE A 124 -4.44 9.55 7.72
N GLN A 125 -3.11 9.42 7.74
CA GLN A 125 -2.21 10.01 6.77
C GLN A 125 -1.44 8.90 6.06
N VAL A 126 -1.49 8.93 4.73
CA VAL A 126 -0.63 8.11 3.86
C VAL A 126 0.43 9.06 3.30
N PRO A 127 1.68 9.00 3.77
CA PRO A 127 2.72 9.89 3.29
C PRO A 127 3.06 9.58 1.82
N THR A 128 3.43 10.62 1.08
CA THR A 128 3.91 10.51 -0.30
C THR A 128 5.13 9.60 -0.40
N GLY A 129 5.27 8.88 -1.52
CA GLY A 129 6.40 7.97 -1.75
C GLY A 129 6.18 6.54 -1.25
N CYS A 130 4.92 6.15 -1.01
CA CYS A 130 4.57 4.75 -0.80
C CYS A 130 5.06 3.88 -1.97
N PRO A 131 5.71 2.73 -1.70
CA PRO A 131 6.27 1.90 -2.76
C PRO A 131 5.16 1.27 -3.60
N SER A 132 5.32 1.33 -4.91
CA SER A 132 4.52 0.54 -5.85
C SER A 132 4.95 -0.92 -5.83
N ALA A 133 3.98 -1.84 -5.94
CA ALA A 133 4.25 -3.25 -6.22
C ALA A 133 4.12 -3.59 -7.72
N GLU A 134 3.91 -2.59 -8.57
CA GLU A 134 3.98 -2.78 -10.02
C GLU A 134 5.45 -2.88 -10.44
N GLY A 135 5.91 -4.11 -10.64
CA GLY A 135 7.19 -4.37 -11.29
C GLY A 135 7.14 -4.03 -12.78
N PRO A 136 8.29 -4.00 -13.48
CA PRO A 136 8.32 -3.90 -14.93
C PRO A 136 7.47 -5.02 -15.54
N LEU A 137 6.56 -4.66 -16.45
CA LEU A 137 5.76 -5.63 -17.18
C LEU A 137 6.70 -6.57 -17.96
N MET A 138 6.62 -7.87 -17.69
CA MET A 138 7.34 -8.84 -18.49
C MET A 138 6.70 -8.88 -19.88
N THR A 139 7.44 -8.44 -20.90
CA THR A 139 7.03 -8.61 -22.29
C THR A 139 7.24 -10.09 -22.66
N THR A 140 6.19 -10.76 -23.13
CA THR A 140 6.26 -12.12 -23.71
C THR A 140 6.60 -12.05 -25.19
#